data_AF-A0A964D116-F1
#
_entry.id   AF-A0A964D116-F1
#
_cell.length_a   1.000
_cell.length_b   1.000
_cell.length_c   1.000
_cell.angle_alpha   90.00
_cell.angle_beta   90.00
_cell.angle_gamma   90.00
#
_symmetry.space_group_name_H-M   'P 1'
#
loop_
_entity.id
_entity.type
_entity.pdbx_description
1 polymer ?
#
loop_
_entity_poly.entity_id
_entity_poly.type
_entity_poly.pdbx_seq_one_letter_code
_entity_poly.pdbx_strand_id
1 'polypeptide(L)'
;MTADEALALVETVLNGERLNDIQELIFKQCWEGRQSYKEIARIYSYDDEYIKYLAGKLWKLLSKAFDDNVKRNNLKSVVNGYLRRHQVNSQRNQLMGINLSGADLSGSILCFANLNGANSFPANLENAINPDNTKSADSCDEKIQDENGNNQEIESNTEELIYHWNDLRFDCEEQVKIAEALDRANIFFFPNSKARLTTPAGRQNQEPDFLIFHKGKLGILEIWHPDTQKNEERDRNFASAGICTIYYCEAHRCSQEADRVVQEFLEILSHA
;
A
#
# COMPACT_ATOMS: atom_id res chain seq x y z
N MET A 1 -13.82 -12.41 -4.69
CA MET A 1 -13.77 -12.93 -3.32
C MET A 1 -14.19 -14.40 -3.30
N THR A 2 -13.26 -15.29 -2.99
CA THR A 2 -13.47 -16.73 -2.81
C THR A 2 -14.18 -17.02 -1.47
N ALA A 3 -14.61 -18.27 -1.24
CA ALA A 3 -15.22 -18.65 0.04
C ALA A 3 -14.22 -18.60 1.19
N ASP A 4 -12.96 -18.94 0.93
CA ASP A 4 -11.88 -18.90 1.93
C ASP A 4 -11.48 -17.46 2.28
N GLU A 5 -11.41 -16.56 1.29
CA GLU A 5 -11.19 -15.13 1.53
C GLU A 5 -12.32 -14.50 2.35
N ALA A 6 -13.57 -14.88 2.06
CA ALA A 6 -14.73 -14.41 2.82
C ALA A 6 -14.76 -14.96 4.25
N LEU A 7 -14.29 -16.20 4.46
CA LEU A 7 -14.20 -16.81 5.77
C LEU A 7 -13.12 -16.14 6.62
N ALA A 8 -11.94 -15.88 6.04
CA ALA A 8 -10.87 -15.15 6.70
C ALA A 8 -11.34 -13.77 7.18
N LEU A 9 -12.10 -13.06 6.33
CA LEU A 9 -12.72 -11.80 6.74
C LEU A 9 -13.66 -11.99 7.95
N VAL A 10 -14.55 -12.98 7.90
CA VAL A 10 -15.47 -13.24 9.00
C VAL A 10 -14.73 -13.49 10.31
N GLU A 11 -13.65 -14.25 10.30
CA GLU A 11 -12.83 -14.50 11.48
C GLU A 11 -12.17 -13.23 12.02
N THR A 12 -11.76 -12.30 11.14
CA THR A 12 -11.23 -11.00 11.58
C THR A 12 -12.31 -10.15 12.28
N VAL A 13 -13.55 -10.15 11.78
CA VAL A 13 -14.67 -9.38 12.35
C VAL A 13 -15.15 -10.00 13.67
N LEU A 14 -14.95 -11.30 13.86
CA LEU A 14 -15.27 -12.02 15.09
C LEU A 14 -14.24 -11.82 16.22
N ASN A 15 -13.26 -10.90 16.07
CA ASN A 15 -12.21 -10.61 17.05
C ASN A 15 -11.44 -11.85 17.53
N GLY A 16 -11.20 -12.81 16.63
CA GLY A 16 -10.44 -14.02 16.93
C GLY A 16 -11.26 -15.20 17.48
N GLU A 17 -12.58 -15.08 17.63
CA GLU A 17 -13.44 -16.25 17.82
C GLU A 17 -13.52 -17.06 16.51
N ARG A 18 -12.84 -18.21 16.49
CA ARG A 18 -12.91 -19.13 15.35
C ARG A 18 -14.26 -19.84 15.28
N LEU A 19 -14.80 -19.92 14.07
CA LEU A 19 -15.89 -20.81 13.78
C LEU A 19 -15.42 -22.26 13.97
N ASN A 20 -16.31 -23.15 14.43
CA ASN A 20 -15.98 -24.57 14.42
C ASN A 20 -16.05 -25.14 12.99
N ASP A 21 -15.44 -26.30 12.75
CA ASP A 21 -15.36 -26.92 11.43
C ASP A 21 -16.72 -27.01 10.70
N ILE A 22 -17.80 -27.24 11.45
CA ILE A 22 -19.14 -27.38 10.90
C ILE A 22 -19.74 -26.01 10.55
N GLN A 23 -19.47 -24.98 11.35
CA GLN A 23 -19.86 -23.60 11.06
C GLN A 23 -19.10 -23.05 9.85
N GLU A 24 -17.80 -23.32 9.74
CA GLU A 24 -17.00 -23.00 8.56
C GLU A 24 -17.56 -23.68 7.31
N LEU A 25 -17.88 -24.97 7.42
CA LEU A 25 -18.48 -25.73 6.34
C LEU A 25 -19.82 -25.12 5.89
N ILE A 26 -20.72 -24.84 6.84
CA ILE A 26 -22.02 -24.22 6.55
C ILE A 26 -21.81 -22.86 5.87
N PHE A 27 -20.85 -22.07 6.35
CA PHE A 27 -20.51 -20.77 5.77
C PHE A 27 -20.06 -20.91 4.31
N LYS A 28 -19.05 -21.76 4.03
CA LYS A 28 -18.51 -21.95 2.68
C LYS A 28 -19.57 -22.45 1.70
N GLN A 29 -20.38 -23.43 2.11
CA GLN A 29 -21.46 -23.96 1.27
C GLN A 29 -22.55 -22.93 0.97
N CYS A 30 -22.89 -22.09 1.94
CA CYS A 30 -23.82 -20.98 1.73
C CYS A 30 -23.21 -19.87 0.85
N TRP A 31 -21.91 -19.60 0.99
CA TRP A 31 -21.19 -18.64 0.16
C TRP A 31 -21.13 -19.06 -1.30
N GLU A 32 -20.87 -20.33 -1.59
CA GLU A 32 -20.85 -20.82 -2.96
C GLU A 32 -22.25 -20.90 -3.59
N GLY A 33 -23.30 -20.90 -2.76
CA GLY A 33 -24.70 -20.92 -3.19
C GLY A 33 -25.18 -22.29 -3.66
N ARG A 34 -24.43 -23.37 -3.36
CA ARG A 34 -24.59 -24.65 -4.05
C ARG A 34 -25.46 -25.68 -3.31
N GLN A 35 -25.75 -25.49 -2.01
CA GLN A 35 -26.37 -26.56 -1.21
C GLN A 35 -27.39 -26.04 -0.19
N SER A 36 -28.45 -26.80 0.03
CA SER A 36 -29.41 -26.67 1.14
C SER A 36 -28.89 -27.34 2.41
N TYR A 37 -29.43 -26.99 3.59
CA TYR A 37 -29.01 -27.62 4.86
C TYR A 37 -29.19 -29.14 4.86
N LYS A 38 -30.23 -29.65 4.18
CA LYS A 38 -30.46 -31.09 4.01
C LYS A 38 -29.36 -31.76 3.18
N GLU A 39 -28.88 -31.08 2.13
CA GLU A 39 -27.80 -31.60 1.29
C GLU A 39 -26.46 -31.57 2.03
N ILE A 40 -26.19 -30.49 2.79
CA ILE A 40 -25.00 -30.40 3.64
C ILE A 40 -25.00 -31.51 4.69
N ALA A 41 -26.13 -31.69 5.39
CA ALA A 41 -26.32 -32.76 6.37
C ALA A 41 -26.05 -34.14 5.75
N ARG A 42 -26.62 -34.40 4.57
CA ARG A 42 -26.47 -35.68 3.87
C ARG A 42 -25.04 -35.94 3.40
N ILE A 43 -24.36 -34.96 2.81
CA ILE A 43 -23.01 -35.11 2.25
C ILE A 43 -21.99 -35.36 3.36
N TYR A 44 -22.13 -34.64 4.47
CA TYR A 44 -21.19 -34.69 5.58
C TYR A 44 -21.65 -35.58 6.74
N SER A 45 -22.71 -36.38 6.53
CA SER A 45 -23.26 -37.35 7.50
C SER A 45 -23.63 -36.74 8.86
N TYR A 46 -24.16 -35.52 8.85
CA TYR A 46 -24.74 -34.87 10.02
C TYR A 46 -26.26 -34.97 10.03
N ASP A 47 -26.85 -34.79 11.22
CA ASP A 47 -28.29 -34.64 11.36
C ASP A 47 -28.77 -33.27 10.81
N ASP A 48 -29.90 -33.27 10.08
CA ASP A 48 -30.45 -32.05 9.45
C ASP A 48 -30.87 -31.01 10.49
N GLU A 49 -31.40 -31.46 11.64
CA GLU A 49 -31.82 -30.59 12.73
C GLU A 49 -30.61 -29.98 13.44
N TYR A 50 -29.54 -30.75 13.59
CA TYR A 50 -28.25 -30.26 14.09
C TYR A 50 -27.61 -29.20 13.18
N ILE A 51 -27.58 -29.41 11.86
CA ILE A 51 -27.08 -28.41 10.90
C ILE A 51 -27.91 -27.12 10.95
N LYS A 52 -29.24 -27.23 11.02
CA LYS A 52 -30.13 -26.06 11.15
C LYS A 52 -29.90 -25.30 12.44
N TYR A 53 -29.73 -26.01 13.55
CA TYR A 53 -29.42 -25.42 14.85
C TYR A 53 -28.11 -24.62 14.78
N LEU A 54 -27.04 -25.23 14.25
CA LEU A 54 -25.74 -24.58 14.10
C LEU A 54 -25.78 -23.41 13.11
N ALA A 55 -26.50 -23.54 11.99
CA ALA A 55 -26.69 -22.46 11.04
C ALA A 55 -27.41 -21.27 11.68
N GLY A 56 -28.45 -21.51 12.47
CA GLY A 56 -29.15 -20.46 13.22
C GLY A 56 -28.23 -19.75 14.22
N LYS A 57 -27.37 -20.50 14.92
CA LYS A 57 -26.36 -19.92 15.82
C LYS A 57 -25.33 -19.10 15.04
N LEU A 58 -24.86 -19.60 13.90
CA LEU A 58 -23.94 -18.90 13.01
C LEU A 58 -24.52 -17.57 12.52
N TRP A 59 -25.75 -17.54 12.00
CA TRP A 59 -26.33 -16.30 11.49
C TRP A 59 -26.56 -15.25 12.58
N LYS A 60 -26.92 -15.67 13.80
CA LYS A 60 -26.99 -14.77 14.95
C LYS A 60 -25.63 -14.19 15.31
N LEU A 61 -24.60 -15.04 15.31
CA LEU A 61 -23.23 -14.62 15.58
C LEU A 61 -22.75 -13.61 14.54
N LEU A 62 -22.89 -13.92 13.25
CA LEU A 62 -22.51 -13.02 12.16
C LEU A 62 -23.32 -11.73 12.19
N SER A 63 -24.62 -11.79 12.49
CA SER A 63 -25.43 -10.57 12.56
C SER A 63 -24.95 -9.61 13.64
N LYS A 64 -24.52 -10.15 14.79
CA LYS A 64 -23.91 -9.37 15.86
C LYS A 64 -22.56 -8.80 15.44
N ALA A 65 -21.74 -9.59 14.75
CA ALA A 65 -20.39 -9.21 14.36
C ALA A 65 -20.37 -8.12 13.26
N PHE A 66 -21.25 -8.23 12.27
CA PHE A 66 -21.36 -7.29 11.14
C PHE A 66 -22.24 -6.07 11.43
N ASP A 67 -22.88 -6.01 12.61
CA ASP A 67 -23.91 -5.04 12.96
C ASP A 67 -24.98 -4.89 11.85
N ASP A 68 -25.40 -6.03 11.28
CA ASP A 68 -26.31 -6.11 10.15
C ASP A 68 -27.07 -7.44 10.18
N ASN A 69 -28.26 -7.51 9.58
CA ASN A 69 -29.08 -8.72 9.61
C ASN A 69 -28.59 -9.77 8.60
N VAL A 70 -27.72 -10.69 9.04
CA VAL A 70 -27.12 -11.73 8.20
C VAL A 70 -28.04 -12.94 8.08
N LYS A 71 -28.31 -13.33 6.83
CA LYS A 71 -29.08 -14.52 6.42
C LYS A 71 -28.34 -15.22 5.27
N ARG A 72 -28.70 -16.47 5.00
CA ARG A 72 -28.12 -17.27 3.90
C ARG A 72 -28.13 -16.54 2.55
N ASN A 73 -29.22 -15.86 2.20
CA ASN A 73 -29.40 -15.25 0.88
C ASN A 73 -28.80 -13.84 0.73
N ASN A 74 -28.47 -13.16 1.82
CA ASN A 74 -27.87 -11.82 1.77
C ASN A 74 -26.42 -11.80 2.27
N LEU A 75 -25.85 -12.96 2.65
CA LEU A 75 -24.48 -13.10 3.16
C LEU A 75 -23.44 -12.36 2.30
N LYS A 76 -23.44 -12.59 0.99
CA LYS A 76 -22.52 -11.90 0.06
C LYS A 76 -22.72 -10.40 0.06
N SER A 77 -23.96 -9.94 0.09
CA SER A 77 -24.29 -8.52 0.08
C SER A 77 -23.86 -7.83 1.37
N VAL A 78 -24.07 -8.47 2.53
CA VAL A 78 -23.65 -7.95 3.83
C VAL A 78 -22.12 -7.90 3.90
N VAL A 79 -21.43 -8.98 3.54
CA VAL A 79 -19.96 -9.03 3.57
C VAL A 79 -19.35 -8.02 2.58
N ASN A 80 -19.86 -7.92 1.35
CA ASN A 80 -19.38 -6.92 0.39
C ASN A 80 -19.75 -5.49 0.81
N GLY A 81 -20.90 -5.29 1.46
CA GLY A 81 -21.31 -4.00 2.00
C GLY A 81 -20.46 -3.58 3.19
N TYR A 82 -20.12 -4.53 4.07
CA TYR A 82 -19.15 -4.35 5.15
C TYR A 82 -17.78 -4.00 4.56
N LEU A 83 -17.29 -4.75 3.58
CA LEU A 83 -16.05 -4.43 2.88
C LEU A 83 -16.08 -3.04 2.26
N ARG A 84 -17.17 -2.59 1.64
CA ARG A 84 -17.24 -1.21 1.12
C ARG A 84 -17.23 -0.16 2.23
N ARG A 85 -18.01 -0.36 3.30
CA ARG A 85 -18.04 0.56 4.46
C ARG A 85 -16.69 0.63 5.17
N HIS A 86 -16.04 -0.53 5.32
CA HIS A 86 -14.75 -0.66 5.96
C HIS A 86 -13.58 -0.42 5.02
N GLN A 87 -13.71 -0.50 3.70
CA GLN A 87 -12.71 -0.01 2.73
C GLN A 87 -12.78 1.50 2.58
N VAL A 88 -13.96 2.13 2.71
CA VAL A 88 -14.04 3.60 2.85
C VAL A 88 -13.40 4.05 4.18
N ASN A 89 -13.39 3.19 5.21
CA ASN A 89 -12.64 3.42 6.45
C ASN A 89 -11.18 2.88 6.44
N SER A 90 -10.82 1.92 5.58
CA SER A 90 -9.47 1.30 5.46
C SER A 90 -8.65 1.81 4.28
N GLN A 91 -9.23 2.57 3.33
CA GLN A 91 -8.43 3.51 2.54
C GLN A 91 -7.82 4.60 3.44
N ARG A 92 -8.33 4.75 4.66
CA ARG A 92 -7.66 5.48 5.73
C ARG A 92 -6.66 4.65 6.55
N ASN A 93 -6.66 3.31 6.50
CA ASN A 93 -5.72 2.43 7.23
C ASN A 93 -5.80 0.93 6.81
N GLN A 94 -4.70 0.41 6.23
CA GLN A 94 -4.20 -0.99 6.23
C GLN A 94 -4.70 -2.03 5.17
N LEU A 95 -3.72 -2.55 4.40
CA LEU A 95 -3.76 -3.70 3.48
C LEU A 95 -3.75 -5.06 4.25
N MET A 96 -4.51 -6.07 3.79
CA MET A 96 -4.58 -7.43 4.37
C MET A 96 -3.33 -8.29 4.07
N GLY A 97 -2.93 -9.12 5.06
CA GLY A 97 -1.69 -9.90 5.10
C GLY A 97 -1.57 -11.07 4.10
N ILE A 98 -0.34 -11.30 3.64
CA ILE A 98 0.05 -12.29 2.62
C ILE A 98 0.69 -13.52 3.31
N ASN A 99 0.30 -14.74 2.90
CA ASN A 99 0.97 -15.98 3.33
C ASN A 99 2.27 -16.19 2.51
N LEU A 100 3.43 -16.17 3.18
CA LEU A 100 4.77 -16.22 2.58
C LEU A 100 5.47 -17.58 2.79
N SER A 101 4.75 -18.64 3.17
CA SER A 101 5.36 -19.95 3.45
C SER A 101 6.13 -20.49 2.24
N GLY A 102 7.45 -20.68 2.39
CA GLY A 102 8.34 -21.22 1.35
C GLY A 102 8.96 -20.21 0.38
N ALA A 103 8.74 -18.90 0.58
CA ALA A 103 9.40 -17.87 -0.20
C ALA A 103 10.87 -17.70 0.24
N ASP A 104 11.79 -17.66 -0.73
CA ASP A 104 13.15 -17.17 -0.50
C ASP A 104 13.10 -15.63 -0.54
N LEU A 105 13.35 -15.01 0.61
CA LEU A 105 13.28 -13.56 0.82
C LEU A 105 14.66 -12.94 1.03
N SER A 106 15.73 -13.68 0.75
CA SER A 106 17.10 -13.18 0.89
C SER A 106 17.32 -11.93 0.02
N GLY A 107 17.82 -10.86 0.63
CA GLY A 107 18.03 -9.57 -0.04
C GLY A 107 16.78 -8.72 -0.31
N SER A 108 15.60 -9.11 0.23
CA SER A 108 14.37 -8.31 0.10
C SER A 108 14.29 -7.23 1.18
N ILE A 109 13.95 -6.00 0.79
CA ILE A 109 13.70 -4.89 1.71
C ILE A 109 12.29 -5.06 2.29
N LEU A 110 12.18 -5.44 3.57
CA LEU A 110 10.92 -5.76 4.26
C LEU A 110 10.42 -4.63 5.18
N CYS A 111 10.90 -3.39 5.01
CA CYS A 111 10.45 -2.27 5.84
C CYS A 111 8.93 -2.06 5.65
N PHE A 112 8.21 -2.13 6.77
CA PHE A 112 6.74 -2.12 6.89
C PHE A 112 5.98 -3.33 6.35
N ALA A 113 6.64 -4.47 6.09
CA ALA A 113 5.91 -5.73 5.98
C ALA A 113 5.30 -6.07 7.34
N ASN A 114 3.99 -5.88 7.51
CA ASN A 114 3.29 -6.37 8.70
C ASN A 114 3.23 -7.91 8.65
N LEU A 115 4.23 -8.56 9.26
CA LEU A 115 4.34 -10.01 9.34
C LEU A 115 3.46 -10.63 10.44
N ASN A 116 2.63 -9.83 11.12
CA ASN A 116 1.71 -10.35 12.13
C ASN A 116 0.67 -11.26 11.46
N GLY A 117 0.80 -12.57 11.69
CA GLY A 117 -0.02 -13.62 11.08
C GLY A 117 0.70 -14.46 10.01
N ALA A 118 1.94 -14.14 9.65
CA ALA A 118 2.77 -15.02 8.84
C ALA A 118 3.18 -16.25 9.66
N ASN A 119 2.73 -17.45 9.28
CA ASN A 119 3.18 -18.70 9.90
C ASN A 119 4.67 -18.93 9.56
N SER A 120 5.57 -18.62 10.50
CA SER A 120 7.02 -18.81 10.32
C SER A 120 7.45 -20.25 10.61
N PHE A 121 7.50 -21.07 9.58
CA PHE A 121 8.29 -22.30 9.53
C PHE A 121 9.12 -22.30 8.24
N PRO A 122 10.28 -22.97 8.23
CA PRO A 122 11.56 -22.26 8.19
C PRO A 122 11.67 -21.38 6.93
N ALA A 123 11.32 -20.09 7.03
CA ALA A 123 11.74 -19.11 6.05
C ALA A 123 13.19 -18.72 6.38
N ASN A 124 14.08 -18.75 5.38
CA ASN A 124 15.46 -18.34 5.59
C ASN A 124 15.52 -16.80 5.66
N LEU A 125 15.89 -16.27 6.83
CA LEU A 125 15.85 -14.84 7.17
C LEU A 125 17.24 -14.24 7.41
N GLU A 126 18.29 -14.90 6.95
CA GLU A 126 19.64 -14.35 6.97
C GLU A 126 19.65 -13.00 6.22
N ASN A 127 19.91 -11.91 6.96
CA ASN A 127 19.98 -10.51 6.50
C ASN A 127 18.65 -9.71 6.33
N ALA A 128 17.56 -10.09 7.00
CA ALA A 128 16.34 -9.25 7.05
C ALA A 128 16.43 -8.11 8.12
N ILE A 129 16.03 -6.87 7.78
CA ILE A 129 16.18 -5.66 8.62
C ILE A 129 14.82 -5.23 9.24
N ASN A 130 14.75 -5.01 10.57
CA ASN A 130 13.52 -4.62 11.31
C ASN A 130 13.82 -3.55 12.41
N PRO A 131 13.23 -2.33 12.38
CA PRO A 131 13.68 -1.21 13.24
C PRO A 131 12.83 -0.91 14.49
N ASP A 132 11.84 -1.71 14.86
CA ASP A 132 10.79 -1.30 15.83
C ASP A 132 11.17 -1.31 17.33
N ASN A 133 12.42 -1.01 17.70
CA ASN A 133 12.85 -1.07 19.09
C ASN A 133 13.78 0.07 19.52
N THR A 134 13.27 1.31 19.59
CA THR A 134 13.62 2.26 20.67
C THR A 134 12.71 3.51 20.75
N LYS A 135 11.82 3.50 21.75
CA LYS A 135 11.55 4.53 22.77
C LYS A 135 11.44 6.02 22.39
N SER A 136 10.24 6.53 22.64
CA SER A 136 9.86 7.86 23.17
C SER A 136 10.96 8.68 23.87
N ALA A 137 11.08 9.98 23.53
CA ALA A 137 11.26 11.10 24.46
C ALA A 137 11.21 12.46 23.73
N ASP A 138 10.70 13.46 24.44
CA ASP A 138 10.45 14.85 24.03
C ASP A 138 11.72 15.75 24.00
N SER A 139 11.59 16.91 23.32
CA SER A 139 12.09 18.25 23.71
C SER A 139 13.58 18.67 23.57
N CYS A 140 13.77 19.70 22.71
CA CYS A 140 14.59 20.94 22.77
C CYS A 140 16.13 20.94 23.00
N ASP A 141 16.81 21.72 22.13
CA ASP A 141 18.00 22.60 22.27
C ASP A 141 19.28 22.12 23.01
N GLU A 142 20.43 22.06 22.31
CA GLU A 142 21.57 23.02 22.43
C GLU A 142 22.84 22.54 21.69
N LYS A 143 23.66 23.50 21.26
CA LYS A 143 24.97 23.37 20.60
C LYS A 143 26.08 22.91 21.57
N ILE A 144 27.15 22.26 21.07
CA ILE A 144 28.57 22.72 21.11
C ILE A 144 29.53 21.64 20.57
N GLN A 145 30.60 22.16 19.93
CA GLN A 145 31.88 21.59 19.41
C GLN A 145 32.59 20.65 20.43
N ASP A 146 33.53 19.74 20.13
CA ASP A 146 34.75 19.82 19.34
C ASP A 146 35.39 18.41 19.20
N GLU A 147 36.43 18.37 18.38
CA GLU A 147 37.28 17.30 17.86
C GLU A 147 37.90 16.32 18.88
N ASN A 148 37.87 15.00 18.57
CA ASN A 148 39.07 14.15 18.43
C ASN A 148 38.70 12.70 18.11
N GLY A 149 39.34 12.18 17.06
CA GLY A 149 38.90 10.97 16.35
C GLY A 149 39.14 9.64 17.05
N ASN A 150 38.37 8.66 16.61
CA ASN A 150 38.82 7.29 16.36
C ASN A 150 37.86 6.64 15.36
N ASN A 151 38.43 6.13 14.28
CA ASN A 151 37.73 5.43 13.21
C ASN A 151 36.95 4.24 13.75
N GLN A 152 35.64 4.23 13.52
CA GLN A 152 34.86 3.01 13.32
C GLN A 152 33.68 3.36 12.42
N GLU A 153 33.47 2.49 11.45
CA GLU A 153 32.47 2.56 10.38
C GLU A 153 31.11 3.02 10.91
N ILE A 154 30.74 4.26 10.59
CA ILE A 154 29.36 4.68 10.63
C ILE A 154 28.81 4.27 9.26
N GLU A 155 28.39 3.01 9.15
CA GLU A 155 27.38 2.65 8.17
C GLU A 155 26.18 3.53 8.48
N SER A 156 26.05 4.61 7.70
CA SER A 156 24.90 5.49 7.72
C SER A 156 23.70 4.68 7.24
N ASN A 157 23.11 3.95 8.18
CA ASN A 157 21.80 3.34 8.08
C ASN A 157 20.81 4.51 7.99
N THR A 158 20.74 5.09 6.81
CA THR A 158 19.74 6.08 6.43
C THR A 158 18.46 5.28 6.28
N GLU A 159 17.73 5.13 7.38
CA GLU A 159 16.36 4.66 7.36
C GLU A 159 15.60 5.56 6.38
N GLU A 160 15.32 5.07 5.16
CA GLU A 160 14.60 5.83 4.13
C GLU A 160 13.23 6.22 4.70
N LEU A 161 13.11 7.49 5.10
CA LEU A 161 11.88 8.07 5.61
C LEU A 161 10.84 8.11 4.48
N ILE A 162 9.69 7.48 4.70
CA ILE A 162 8.55 7.53 3.77
C ILE A 162 7.61 8.65 4.21
N TYR A 163 7.23 9.51 3.27
CA TYR A 163 6.39 10.68 3.52
C TYR A 163 4.97 10.47 2.95
N HIS A 164 3.96 10.99 3.66
CA HIS A 164 2.55 10.84 3.30
C HIS A 164 1.81 12.19 3.28
N TRP A 165 1.02 12.43 2.23
CA TRP A 165 0.19 13.63 2.09
C TRP A 165 -1.02 13.38 1.19
N ASN A 166 -2.25 13.69 1.65
CA ASN A 166 -3.51 13.45 0.93
C ASN A 166 -3.64 12.03 0.33
N ASP A 167 -3.31 11.01 1.11
CA ASP A 167 -3.32 9.59 0.71
C ASP A 167 -2.33 9.24 -0.43
N LEU A 168 -1.41 10.15 -0.78
CA LEU A 168 -0.28 9.93 -1.68
C LEU A 168 0.99 9.64 -0.87
N ARG A 169 1.89 8.83 -1.44
CA ARG A 169 3.18 8.42 -0.85
C ARG A 169 4.33 9.06 -1.62
N PHE A 170 5.33 9.52 -0.87
CA PHE A 170 6.52 10.20 -1.35
C PHE A 170 7.77 9.65 -0.66
N ASP A 171 8.91 9.79 -1.31
CA ASP A 171 10.21 9.27 -0.86
C ASP A 171 11.07 10.37 -0.21
N CYS A 172 10.68 11.64 -0.32
CA CYS A 172 11.32 12.76 0.36
C CYS A 172 10.34 13.89 0.71
N GLU A 173 10.72 14.77 1.64
CA GLU A 173 9.91 15.93 2.02
C GLU A 173 9.75 16.91 0.85
N GLU A 174 10.78 17.04 0.02
CA GLU A 174 10.79 17.89 -1.19
C GLU A 174 9.63 17.54 -2.13
N GLN A 175 9.38 16.25 -2.34
CA GLN A 175 8.26 15.79 -3.16
C GLN A 175 6.91 16.24 -2.53
N VAL A 176 6.76 16.13 -1.21
CA VAL A 176 5.55 16.60 -0.52
C VAL A 176 5.32 18.10 -0.76
N LYS A 177 6.37 18.93 -0.67
CA LYS A 177 6.27 20.38 -0.90
C LYS A 177 5.84 20.71 -2.33
N ILE A 178 6.36 19.98 -3.32
CA ILE A 178 5.94 20.14 -4.72
C ILE A 178 4.48 19.69 -4.92
N ALA A 179 4.07 18.58 -4.32
CA ALA A 179 2.69 18.11 -4.38
C ALA A 179 1.71 19.12 -3.78
N GLU A 180 2.04 19.68 -2.61
CA GLU A 180 1.26 20.76 -1.97
C GLU A 180 1.15 22.01 -2.87
N ALA A 181 2.24 22.41 -3.55
CA ALA A 181 2.25 23.55 -4.46
C ALA A 181 1.42 23.29 -5.72
N LEU A 182 1.50 22.10 -6.31
CA LEU A 182 0.68 21.69 -7.45
C LEU A 182 -0.82 21.69 -7.10
N ASP A 183 -1.17 21.22 -5.90
CA ASP A 183 -2.55 21.21 -5.40
C ASP A 183 -3.09 22.61 -5.12
N ARG A 184 -2.30 23.49 -4.48
CA ARG A 184 -2.64 24.92 -4.33
C ARG A 184 -2.87 25.60 -5.68
N ALA A 185 -2.10 25.22 -6.71
CA ALA A 185 -2.25 25.71 -8.07
C ALA A 185 -3.38 25.02 -8.87
N ASN A 186 -4.11 24.08 -8.26
CA ASN A 186 -5.19 23.30 -8.86
C ASN A 186 -4.74 22.58 -10.14
N ILE A 187 -3.56 21.97 -10.10
CA ILE A 187 -2.95 21.24 -11.21
C ILE A 187 -3.23 19.75 -11.06
N PHE A 188 -3.52 19.09 -12.18
CA PHE A 188 -3.67 17.64 -12.22
C PHE A 188 -2.30 16.98 -12.40
N PHE A 189 -1.92 16.14 -11.44
CA PHE A 189 -0.63 15.47 -11.44
C PHE A 189 -0.72 14.03 -10.91
N PHE A 190 0.28 13.24 -11.23
CA PHE A 190 0.48 11.90 -10.70
C PHE A 190 1.92 11.80 -10.15
N PRO A 191 2.09 11.61 -8.84
CA PRO A 191 3.41 11.35 -8.28
C PRO A 191 3.84 9.90 -8.55
N ASN A 192 5.15 9.63 -8.53
CA ASN A 192 5.77 8.30 -8.51
C ASN A 192 5.13 7.30 -9.51
N SER A 193 4.93 7.77 -10.74
CA SER A 193 4.08 7.09 -11.72
C SER A 193 4.86 6.22 -12.69
N LYS A 194 4.90 4.90 -12.43
CA LYS A 194 5.59 3.93 -13.29
C LYS A 194 5.12 3.99 -14.75
N ALA A 195 5.97 4.48 -15.63
CA ALA A 195 5.80 4.47 -17.07
C ALA A 195 6.42 3.21 -17.69
N ARG A 196 5.68 2.54 -18.57
CA ARG A 196 6.17 1.36 -19.32
C ARG A 196 6.66 1.79 -20.70
N LEU A 197 7.96 2.01 -20.86
CA LEU A 197 8.56 2.52 -22.09
C LEU A 197 9.15 1.39 -22.96
N THR A 198 9.39 1.69 -24.24
CA THR A 198 10.17 0.85 -25.14
C THR A 198 11.56 1.47 -25.27
N THR A 199 12.58 0.77 -24.79
CA THR A 199 13.99 1.18 -24.87
C THR A 199 14.74 0.26 -25.83
N PRO A 200 15.98 0.58 -26.25
CA PRO A 200 16.79 -0.31 -27.07
C PRO A 200 16.98 -1.71 -26.47
N ALA A 201 16.94 -1.82 -25.14
CA ALA A 201 17.05 -3.07 -24.39
C ALA A 201 15.70 -3.80 -24.19
N GLY A 202 14.60 -3.29 -24.76
CA GLY A 202 13.27 -3.87 -24.68
C GLY A 202 12.29 -3.04 -23.84
N ARG A 203 11.20 -3.67 -23.36
CA ARG A 203 10.21 -2.98 -22.55
C ARG A 203 10.69 -2.83 -21.10
N GLN A 204 10.79 -1.60 -20.61
CA GLN A 204 11.28 -1.28 -19.27
C GLN A 204 10.32 -0.35 -18.52
N ASN A 205 10.36 -0.40 -17.19
CA ASN A 205 9.62 0.51 -16.32
C ASN A 205 10.56 1.65 -15.91
N GLN A 206 10.07 2.88 -15.95
CA GLN A 206 10.77 4.06 -15.45
C GLN A 206 9.78 4.89 -14.64
N GLU A 207 10.23 5.47 -13.53
CA GLU A 207 9.37 6.15 -12.57
C GLU A 207 9.84 7.60 -12.41
N PRO A 208 9.12 8.58 -12.95
CA PRO A 208 9.34 9.98 -12.67
C PRO A 208 8.71 10.39 -11.34
N ASP A 209 9.32 11.38 -10.69
CA ASP A 209 8.82 11.93 -9.43
C ASP A 209 7.42 12.51 -9.62
N PHE A 210 7.23 13.33 -10.65
CA PHE A 210 5.93 13.90 -11.00
C PHE A 210 5.66 13.85 -12.50
N LEU A 211 4.50 13.30 -12.84
CA LEU A 211 3.88 13.42 -14.16
C LEU A 211 2.75 14.44 -14.09
N ILE A 212 2.86 15.54 -14.83
CA ILE A 212 1.97 16.71 -14.67
C ILE A 212 1.26 17.01 -15.99
N PHE A 213 -0.05 17.21 -15.91
CA PHE A 213 -0.89 17.63 -17.03
C PHE A 213 -1.32 19.09 -16.87
N HIS A 214 -0.97 19.93 -17.85
CA HIS A 214 -1.35 21.33 -17.86
C HIS A 214 -1.70 21.80 -19.28
N LYS A 215 -2.88 22.40 -19.45
CA LYS A 215 -3.36 22.96 -20.73
C LYS A 215 -3.25 21.99 -21.92
N GLY A 216 -3.52 20.70 -21.69
CA GLY A 216 -3.47 19.65 -22.71
C GLY A 216 -2.05 19.16 -23.05
N LYS A 217 -1.03 19.64 -22.33
CA LYS A 217 0.36 19.19 -22.45
C LYS A 217 0.75 18.35 -21.23
N LEU A 218 1.65 17.41 -21.48
CA LEU A 218 2.18 16.48 -20.48
C LEU A 218 3.66 16.75 -20.27
N GLY A 219 4.08 16.93 -19.02
CA GLY A 219 5.47 17.14 -18.66
C GLY A 219 5.86 16.34 -17.43
N ILE A 220 7.17 16.17 -17.26
CA ILE A 220 7.79 15.54 -16.11
C ILE A 220 8.54 16.59 -15.30
N LEU A 221 8.40 16.55 -13.98
CA LEU A 221 9.22 17.31 -13.04
C LEU A 221 9.99 16.29 -12.18
N GLU A 222 11.31 16.38 -12.20
CA GLU A 222 12.25 15.54 -11.44
C GLU A 222 12.94 16.38 -10.37
N ILE A 223 13.04 15.83 -9.17
CA ILE A 223 13.79 16.40 -8.06
C ILE A 223 15.21 15.84 -8.14
N TRP A 224 16.15 16.73 -8.38
CA TRP A 224 17.56 16.40 -8.58
C TRP A 224 18.35 16.66 -7.30
N HIS A 225 19.14 15.64 -6.91
CA HIS A 225 20.17 15.75 -5.89
C HIS A 225 21.54 15.83 -6.58
N PRO A 226 22.42 16.77 -6.18
CA PRO A 226 23.71 17.02 -6.85
C PRO A 226 24.60 15.78 -7.05
N ASP A 227 24.46 14.79 -6.18
CA ASP A 227 25.22 13.54 -6.21
C ASP A 227 24.69 12.52 -7.23
N THR A 228 23.57 12.82 -7.91
CA THR A 228 22.91 11.93 -8.86
C THR A 228 23.29 12.31 -10.30
N GLN A 229 23.91 11.39 -11.04
CA GLN A 229 24.23 11.63 -12.44
C GLN A 229 22.95 11.70 -13.28
N LYS A 230 22.82 12.77 -14.07
CA LYS A 230 21.69 12.92 -15.01
C LYS A 230 21.69 11.77 -16.03
N ASN A 231 20.57 11.05 -16.11
CA ASN A 231 20.40 9.94 -17.03
C ASN A 231 19.82 10.42 -18.37
N GLU A 232 20.69 10.82 -19.30
CA GLU A 232 20.26 11.30 -20.61
C GLU A 232 19.51 10.24 -21.45
N GLU A 233 19.75 8.95 -21.19
CA GLU A 233 19.03 7.88 -21.89
C GLU A 233 17.56 7.83 -21.46
N ARG A 234 17.30 8.04 -20.17
CA ARG A 234 15.95 8.17 -19.59
C ARG A 234 15.20 9.32 -20.24
N ASP A 235 15.83 10.48 -20.38
CA ASP A 235 15.21 11.64 -21.06
C ASP A 235 14.85 11.32 -22.52
N ARG A 236 15.76 10.68 -23.26
CA ARG A 236 15.50 10.26 -24.65
C ARG A 236 14.36 9.25 -24.74
N ASN A 237 14.25 8.32 -23.78
CA ASN A 237 13.18 7.33 -23.74
C ASN A 237 11.81 8.01 -23.54
N PHE A 238 11.69 8.95 -22.61
CA PHE A 238 10.46 9.72 -22.41
C PHE A 238 10.12 10.61 -23.62
N ALA A 239 11.11 11.27 -24.21
CA ALA A 239 10.92 12.06 -25.42
C ALA A 239 10.40 11.21 -26.59
N SER A 240 10.94 9.99 -26.77
CA SER A 240 10.46 9.05 -27.79
C SER A 240 9.02 8.58 -27.58
N ALA A 241 8.53 8.64 -26.34
CA ALA A 241 7.15 8.33 -25.98
C ALA A 241 6.20 9.55 -26.06
N GLY A 242 6.70 10.71 -26.49
CA GLY A 242 5.92 11.94 -26.67
C GLY A 242 5.92 12.87 -25.47
N ILE A 243 6.77 12.64 -24.45
CA ILE A 243 6.94 13.53 -23.31
C ILE A 243 8.25 14.31 -23.50
N CYS A 244 8.15 15.50 -24.08
CA CYS A 244 9.33 16.29 -24.46
C CYS A 244 9.76 17.31 -23.39
N THR A 245 8.91 17.59 -22.40
CA THR A 245 9.21 18.55 -21.34
C THR A 245 9.58 17.78 -20.07
N ILE A 246 10.87 17.76 -19.76
CA ILE A 246 11.42 17.20 -18.51
C ILE A 246 12.16 18.33 -17.82
N TYR A 247 11.72 18.68 -16.62
CA TYR A 247 12.29 19.76 -15.83
C TYR A 247 12.94 19.20 -14.58
N TYR A 248 14.20 19.54 -14.36
CA TYR A 248 14.95 19.14 -13.18
C TYR A 248 15.01 20.31 -12.19
N CYS A 249 14.60 20.06 -10.95
CA CYS A 249 14.68 21.03 -9.87
C CYS A 249 15.57 20.51 -8.75
N GLU A 250 16.48 21.35 -8.25
CA GLU A 250 17.28 21.00 -7.09
C GLU A 250 16.42 20.81 -5.84
N ALA A 251 16.70 19.77 -5.07
CA ALA A 251 15.99 19.42 -3.83
C ALA A 251 15.80 20.63 -2.90
N HIS A 252 16.86 21.41 -2.66
CA HIS A 252 16.78 22.57 -1.76
C HIS A 252 15.78 23.66 -2.22
N ARG A 253 15.57 23.82 -3.54
CA ARG A 253 14.58 24.76 -4.09
C ARG A 253 13.16 24.23 -3.92
N CYS A 254 12.98 22.92 -4.05
CA CYS A 254 11.68 22.27 -3.83
C CYS A 254 11.21 22.49 -2.38
N SER A 255 12.12 22.48 -1.40
CA SER A 255 11.77 22.71 0.01
C SER A 255 11.53 24.18 0.36
N GLN A 256 12.28 25.12 -0.23
CA GLN A 256 12.20 26.55 0.13
C GLN A 256 11.23 27.37 -0.72
N GLU A 257 11.08 27.05 -2.00
CA GLU A 257 10.34 27.86 -2.97
C GLU A 257 9.49 27.01 -3.94
N ALA A 258 8.84 25.96 -3.41
CA ALA A 258 8.00 25.02 -4.17
C ALA A 258 7.01 25.69 -5.15
N ASP A 259 6.28 26.72 -4.70
CA ASP A 259 5.29 27.41 -5.54
C ASP A 259 5.94 28.08 -6.76
N ARG A 260 7.14 28.65 -6.59
CA ARG A 260 7.89 29.26 -7.69
C ARG A 260 8.41 28.21 -8.66
N VAL A 261 8.92 27.08 -8.16
CA VAL A 261 9.36 25.94 -8.97
C VAL A 261 8.21 25.44 -9.84
N VAL A 262 7.03 25.23 -9.24
CA VAL A 262 5.82 24.82 -9.96
C VAL A 262 5.43 25.86 -11.00
N GLN A 263 5.44 27.14 -10.66
CA GLN A 263 5.12 28.20 -11.63
C GLN A 263 6.07 28.21 -12.83
N GLU A 264 7.39 28.18 -12.60
CA GLU A 264 8.41 28.12 -13.66
C GLU A 264 8.19 26.91 -14.58
N PHE A 265 7.92 25.74 -13.98
CA PHE A 265 7.64 24.52 -14.75
C PHE A 265 6.37 24.65 -15.61
N LEU A 266 5.27 25.17 -15.06
CA LEU A 266 4.02 25.34 -15.80
C LEU A 266 4.14 26.37 -16.94
N GLU A 267 4.96 27.41 -16.76
CA GLU A 267 5.30 28.35 -17.80
C GLU A 267 6.08 27.66 -18.93
N ILE A 268 7.12 26.89 -18.62
CA ILE A 268 7.88 26.10 -19.62
C ILE A 268 6.95 25.14 -20.36
N LEU A 269 6.15 24.36 -19.63
CA LEU A 269 5.23 23.39 -20.20
C LEU A 269 4.19 24.05 -21.10
N SER A 270 3.71 25.25 -20.76
CA SER A 270 2.79 26.00 -21.60
C SER A 270 3.39 26.39 -22.97
N HIS A 271 4.71 26.63 -23.04
CA HIS A 271 5.41 27.08 -24.25
C HIS A 271 6.07 25.97 -25.07
N ALA A 272 6.09 24.73 -24.57
CA ALA A 272 6.59 23.55 -25.28
C ALA A 272 5.53 22.96 -26.23
#